data_AF-A0A936REL7-F1
#
_entry.id   AF-A0A936REL7-F1
#
_cell.length_a   1.000
_cell.length_b   1.000
_cell.length_c   1.000
_cell.angle_alpha   90.00
_cell.angle_beta   90.00
_cell.angle_gamma   90.00
#
_symmetry.space_group_name_H-M   'P 1'
#
loop_
_entity.id
_entity.type
_entity.pdbx_description
1 polymer ?
#
loop_
_entity_poly.entity_id
_entity_poly.type
_entity_poly.pdbx_seq_one_letter_code
_entity_poly.pdbx_strand_id
1 'polypeptide(L)'
;MAVHREVEAVSASGGASLNASNDPLIVIDGVPVESNGISGSANLLNSINPNDIESISVLKDASATALYGSRASNGVLLITTKKGVKGKIRFNYNTTLSAGIVGKTVKVLSGDEVRAIINADGNPTFTALLGTANTDWQKEIYRPAIGWDNNISASGAVKNIPFRASIGYLNQDGILKTDNFKRLTGSLNLSPKFLNDHLSVNLAVKASNTKNNWANQGAIGSAISFDPTQTIRSSSGKFGGYFEWLDANNDLIGLATRNPVALLDQRDNKSSVNRLVGNIQLDYKLHWFP
;
A
#
# COMPACT_ATOMS: atom_id res chain seq x y z
N MET A 1 15.04 20.97 11.32
CA MET A 1 14.44 21.44 10.05
C MET A 1 14.16 20.20 9.21
N ALA A 2 12.94 19.67 9.33
CA ALA A 2 12.57 18.35 8.82
C ALA A 2 12.06 18.45 7.39
N VAL A 3 12.61 17.63 6.50
CA VAL A 3 12.05 17.41 5.15
C VAL A 3 11.54 15.97 5.13
N HIS A 4 10.26 15.82 5.41
CA HIS A 4 9.51 14.58 5.17
C HIS A 4 8.81 14.79 3.83
N ARG A 5 9.19 14.04 2.79
CA ARG A 5 8.43 13.98 1.54
C ARG A 5 7.83 12.59 1.42
N GLU A 6 6.52 12.54 1.65
CA GLU A 6 5.61 11.53 1.11
C GLU A 6 5.83 11.39 -0.40
N VAL A 7 5.88 10.14 -0.87
CA VAL A 7 5.74 9.84 -2.30
C VAL A 7 4.42 9.09 -2.45
N GLU A 8 3.33 9.84 -2.53
CA GLU A 8 2.07 9.36 -3.10
C GLU A 8 1.90 9.98 -4.50
N ALA A 9 1.44 9.14 -5.44
CA ALA A 9 1.12 9.44 -6.85
C ALA A 9 2.24 10.10 -7.68
N VAL A 10 2.97 9.29 -8.46
CA VAL A 10 3.87 9.79 -9.51
C VAL A 10 3.06 10.02 -10.80
N SER A 11 2.50 11.23 -10.95
CA SER A 11 2.00 11.73 -12.24
C SER A 11 3.09 12.59 -12.89
N ALA A 12 3.62 12.15 -14.03
CA ALA A 12 4.73 12.81 -14.71
C ALA A 12 4.25 13.70 -15.88
N SER A 13 3.17 14.46 -15.70
CA SER A 13 2.93 15.74 -16.40
C SER A 13 1.59 16.36 -16.00
N GLY A 14 1.58 17.67 -15.80
CA GLY A 14 0.36 18.44 -15.67
C GLY A 14 -0.38 18.51 -17.01
N GLY A 15 -1.64 18.08 -17.01
CA GLY A 15 -2.67 18.51 -17.96
C GLY A 15 -2.40 18.26 -19.44
N ALA A 16 -2.47 17.01 -19.89
CA ALA A 16 -2.95 16.68 -21.23
C ALA A 16 -3.27 15.18 -21.27
N SER A 17 -4.54 14.82 -21.37
CA SER A 17 -5.05 13.65 -22.11
C SER A 17 -6.45 13.29 -21.59
N LEU A 18 -7.45 13.65 -22.40
CA LEU A 18 -8.79 13.13 -22.26
C LEU A 18 -8.75 11.67 -22.75
N ASN A 19 -8.73 10.71 -21.82
CA ASN A 19 -8.88 9.25 -22.01
C ASN A 19 -7.64 8.37 -22.26
N ALA A 20 -6.39 8.84 -22.07
CA ALA A 20 -5.22 7.94 -22.00
C ALA A 20 -4.49 8.11 -20.66
N SER A 21 -4.09 7.00 -20.01
CA SER A 21 -3.36 7.05 -18.75
C SER A 21 -2.07 7.88 -18.90
N ASN A 22 -1.88 8.88 -18.03
CA ASN A 22 -0.70 9.74 -17.99
C ASN A 22 0.44 9.16 -17.13
N ASP A 23 0.39 7.86 -16.85
CA ASP A 23 1.43 7.20 -16.06
C ASP A 23 2.73 7.07 -16.87
N PRO A 24 3.91 7.33 -16.26
CA PRO A 24 5.19 7.05 -16.90
C PRO A 24 5.41 5.54 -17.06
N LEU A 25 6.20 5.15 -18.05
CA LEU A 25 6.65 3.77 -18.19
C LEU A 25 7.61 3.42 -17.06
N ILE A 26 7.34 2.36 -16.30
CA ILE A 26 8.26 1.87 -15.27
C ILE A 26 9.13 0.78 -15.90
N VAL A 27 10.45 0.88 -15.75
CA VAL A 27 11.41 -0.12 -16.24
C VAL A 27 12.23 -0.62 -15.07
N ILE A 28 12.24 -1.94 -14.85
CA ILE A 28 12.98 -2.58 -13.76
C ILE A 28 14.07 -3.47 -14.37
N ASP A 29 15.34 -3.16 -14.12
CA ASP A 29 16.50 -3.87 -14.70
C ASP A 29 16.37 -4.11 -16.21
N GLY A 30 15.89 -3.10 -16.93
CA GLY A 30 15.69 -3.16 -18.39
C GLY A 30 14.38 -3.79 -18.85
N VAL A 31 13.57 -4.37 -17.96
CA VAL A 31 12.25 -4.93 -18.30
C VAL A 31 11.16 -3.89 -18.06
N PRO A 32 10.42 -3.48 -19.10
CA PRO A 32 9.24 -2.63 -18.93
C PRO A 32 8.16 -3.34 -18.12
N VAL A 33 7.64 -2.65 -17.12
CA VAL A 33 6.49 -3.07 -16.32
C VAL A 33 5.35 -2.11 -16.63
N GLU A 34 4.33 -2.62 -17.29
CA GLU A 34 3.17 -1.82 -17.67
C GLU A 34 2.42 -1.34 -16.41
N SER A 35 2.01 -0.06 -16.41
CA SER A 35 1.28 0.60 -15.31
C SER A 35 -0.12 0.02 -15.07
N ASN A 36 -0.61 -0.85 -15.97
CA ASN A 36 -1.87 -1.55 -15.84
C ASN A 36 -1.83 -2.43 -14.59
N GLY A 37 -2.31 -1.86 -13.49
CA GLY A 37 -2.22 -2.44 -12.16
C GLY A 37 -2.77 -3.87 -12.13
N ILE A 38 -2.17 -4.70 -11.29
CA ILE A 38 -2.79 -5.98 -10.95
C ILE A 38 -4.05 -5.65 -10.16
N SER A 39 -5.23 -6.14 -10.59
CA SER A 39 -6.48 -5.94 -9.85
C SER A 39 -6.29 -6.36 -8.39
N GLY A 40 -6.58 -5.46 -7.45
CA GLY A 40 -6.34 -5.69 -6.04
C GLY A 40 -4.89 -5.42 -5.57
N SER A 41 -4.05 -4.78 -6.38
CA SER A 41 -2.80 -4.16 -5.91
C SER A 41 -2.99 -2.64 -5.85
N ALA A 42 -2.62 -2.01 -4.73
CA ALA A 42 -2.70 -0.56 -4.60
C ALA A 42 -1.75 0.18 -5.57
N ASN A 43 -0.58 -0.42 -5.90
CA ASN A 43 0.38 0.11 -6.87
C ASN A 43 1.36 -0.99 -7.32
N LEU A 44 2.00 -0.84 -8.49
CA LEU A 44 3.02 -1.80 -8.98
C LEU A 44 4.34 -1.72 -8.21
N LEU A 45 4.70 -0.53 -7.74
CA LEU A 45 5.89 -0.28 -6.91
C LEU A 45 5.81 -1.04 -5.57
N ASN A 46 4.60 -1.40 -5.14
CA ASN A 46 4.41 -2.21 -3.95
C ASN A 46 4.94 -3.63 -4.12
N SER A 47 5.30 -4.09 -5.33
CA SER A 47 5.92 -5.41 -5.52
C SER A 47 7.45 -5.42 -5.34
N ILE A 48 8.09 -4.25 -5.27
CA ILE A 48 9.55 -4.12 -5.17
C ILE A 48 9.94 -3.83 -3.72
N ASN A 49 10.98 -4.52 -3.23
CA ASN A 49 11.59 -4.17 -1.95
C ASN A 49 12.51 -2.96 -2.12
N PRO A 50 12.30 -1.84 -1.38
CA PRO A 50 13.17 -0.67 -1.46
C PRO A 50 14.63 -0.98 -1.11
N ASN A 51 14.87 -1.94 -0.22
CA ASN A 51 16.22 -2.33 0.19
C ASN A 51 17.03 -2.99 -0.94
N ASP A 52 16.36 -3.44 -2.00
CA ASP A 52 16.98 -4.03 -3.19
C ASP A 52 17.26 -3.02 -4.30
N ILE A 53 16.73 -1.80 -4.18
CA ILE A 53 16.94 -0.72 -5.15
C ILE A 53 18.34 -0.15 -4.98
N GLU A 54 19.08 -0.08 -6.09
CA GLU A 54 20.36 0.62 -6.18
C GLU A 54 20.14 2.07 -6.56
N SER A 55 19.32 2.31 -7.58
CA SER A 55 19.03 3.66 -8.06
C SER A 55 17.64 3.75 -8.71
N ILE A 56 17.09 4.96 -8.66
CA ILE A 56 15.87 5.35 -9.37
C ILE A 56 16.23 6.56 -10.24
N SER A 57 16.04 6.45 -11.54
CA SER A 57 16.31 7.51 -12.52
C SER A 57 15.04 7.86 -13.27
N VAL A 58 14.82 9.15 -13.53
CA VAL A 58 13.65 9.63 -14.28
C VAL A 58 14.14 10.19 -15.60
N LEU A 59 13.70 9.59 -16.71
CA LEU A 59 13.97 10.07 -18.06
C LEU A 59 12.78 10.90 -18.53
N LYS A 60 13.04 12.20 -18.79
CA LYS A 60 12.00 13.17 -19.20
C LYS A 60 12.17 13.62 -20.66
N ASP A 61 13.38 13.55 -21.18
CA ASP A 61 13.70 14.09 -22.50
C ASP A 61 13.45 13.07 -23.60
N ALA A 62 12.97 13.54 -24.75
CA ALA A 62 12.61 12.71 -25.91
C ALA A 62 13.76 11.84 -26.43
N SER A 63 15.01 12.28 -26.30
CA SER A 63 16.19 11.50 -26.70
C SER A 63 16.49 10.34 -25.73
N ALA A 64 16.20 10.51 -24.44
CA ALA A 64 16.38 9.49 -23.42
C ALA A 64 15.24 8.46 -23.41
N THR A 65 14.04 8.87 -23.81
CA THR A 65 12.86 7.99 -23.91
C THR A 65 12.74 7.27 -25.24
N ALA A 66 13.47 7.70 -26.29
CA ALA A 66 13.45 7.10 -27.63
C ALA A 66 13.73 5.58 -27.62
N LEU A 67 14.57 5.09 -26.71
CA LEU A 67 14.89 3.67 -26.57
C LEU A 67 13.66 2.81 -26.21
N TYR A 68 12.66 3.42 -25.58
CA TYR A 68 11.46 2.75 -25.06
C TYR A 68 10.21 3.01 -25.92
N GLY A 69 10.36 3.75 -27.03
CA GLY A 69 9.32 3.97 -28.03
C GLY A 69 8.12 4.78 -27.53
N SER A 70 6.97 4.62 -28.20
CA SER A 70 5.75 5.39 -27.92
C SER A 70 5.20 5.22 -26.50
N ARG A 71 5.54 4.11 -25.83
CA ARG A 71 5.16 3.82 -24.44
C ARG A 71 5.83 4.74 -23.42
N ALA A 72 6.90 5.44 -23.82
CA ALA A 72 7.65 6.36 -22.97
C ALA A 72 7.33 7.84 -23.26
N SER A 73 6.24 8.12 -23.99
CA SER A 73 5.74 9.47 -24.28
C SER A 73 5.45 10.30 -23.02
N ASN A 74 5.06 9.64 -21.93
CA ASN A 74 4.82 10.24 -20.61
C ASN A 74 6.05 10.20 -19.68
N GLY A 75 7.24 9.87 -20.20
CA GLY A 75 8.48 9.69 -19.44
C GLY A 75 8.73 8.24 -18.98
N VAL A 76 9.94 7.99 -18.47
CA VAL A 76 10.36 6.67 -17.97
C VAL A 76 10.90 6.76 -16.56
N LEU A 77 10.42 5.89 -15.68
CA LEU A 77 10.99 5.63 -14.36
C LEU A 77 11.86 4.37 -14.42
N LEU A 78 13.18 4.55 -14.48
CA LEU A 78 14.15 3.47 -14.51
C LEU A 78 14.57 3.10 -13.09
N ILE A 79 14.30 1.85 -12.70
CA ILE A 79 14.68 1.26 -11.43
C ILE A 79 15.77 0.23 -11.68
N THR A 80 16.94 0.47 -11.11
CA THR A 80 18.06 -0.49 -11.12
C THR A 80 18.17 -1.13 -9.76
N THR A 81 18.30 -2.46 -9.71
CA THR A 81 18.52 -3.18 -8.46
C THR A 81 19.97 -3.56 -8.22
N LYS A 82 20.30 -3.64 -6.93
CA LYS A 82 21.64 -3.99 -6.45
C LYS A 82 22.07 -5.33 -7.03
N LYS A 83 23.27 -5.36 -7.60
CA LYS A 83 23.86 -6.55 -8.22
C LYS A 83 24.83 -7.25 -7.28
N GLY A 84 25.20 -8.48 -7.64
CA GLY A 84 26.30 -9.19 -6.98
C GLY A 84 27.64 -8.50 -7.22
N VAL A 85 28.46 -8.39 -6.17
CA VAL A 85 29.83 -7.86 -6.27
C VAL A 85 30.84 -8.99 -6.11
N LYS A 86 31.96 -8.92 -6.85
CA LYS A 86 33.08 -9.86 -6.62
C LYS A 86 33.65 -9.66 -5.22
N GLY A 87 34.09 -10.76 -4.60
CA GLY A 87 34.77 -10.75 -3.31
C GLY A 87 34.05 -11.53 -2.22
N LYS A 88 34.40 -11.23 -0.97
CA LYS A 88 33.88 -11.93 0.22
C LYS A 88 32.36 -11.77 0.31
N ILE A 89 31.69 -12.83 0.75
CA ILE A 89 30.27 -12.81 1.03
C ILE A 89 30.02 -11.84 2.19
N ARG A 90 29.09 -10.91 1.98
CA ARG A 90 28.59 -9.95 2.96
C ARG A 90 27.13 -10.24 3.21
N PHE A 91 26.77 -10.27 4.49
CA PHE A 91 25.38 -10.37 4.93
C PHE A 91 24.95 -9.00 5.45
N ASN A 92 23.73 -8.61 5.11
CA ASN A 92 23.11 -7.39 5.63
C ASN A 92 21.74 -7.72 6.18
N TYR A 93 21.47 -7.24 7.38
CA TYR A 93 20.16 -7.29 8.01
C TYR A 93 19.72 -5.87 8.33
N ASN A 94 18.52 -5.51 7.89
CA ASN A 94 17.90 -4.23 8.21
C ASN A 94 16.51 -4.49 8.78
N THR A 95 16.18 -3.80 9.87
CA THR A 95 14.83 -3.78 10.42
C THR A 95 14.39 -2.34 10.60
N THR A 96 13.15 -2.04 10.25
CA THR A 96 12.55 -0.71 10.42
C THR A 96 11.24 -0.89 11.15
N LEU A 97 11.08 -0.17 12.26
CA LEU A 97 9.85 -0.12 13.04
C LEU A 97 9.19 1.24 12.83
N SER A 98 7.87 1.24 12.71
CA SER A 98 7.06 2.43 12.50
C SER A 98 5.82 2.38 13.38
N ALA A 99 5.40 3.55 13.85
CA ALA A 99 4.15 3.72 14.58
C ALA A 99 3.42 4.96 14.05
N GLY A 100 2.11 4.86 13.90
CA GLY A 100 1.23 5.92 13.45
C GLY A 100 0.06 6.10 14.40
N ILE A 101 -0.31 7.35 14.67
CA ILE A 101 -1.47 7.70 15.49
C ILE A 101 -2.30 8.74 14.75
N VAL A 102 -3.60 8.80 15.05
CA VAL A 102 -4.46 9.84 14.51
C VAL A 102 -4.00 11.21 15.04
N GLY A 103 -3.63 12.12 14.13
CA GLY A 103 -3.10 13.42 14.51
C GLY A 103 -4.18 14.42 14.94
N LYS A 104 -5.34 14.41 14.29
CA LYS A 104 -6.46 15.30 14.58
C LYS A 104 -7.79 14.63 14.25
N THR A 105 -8.76 14.78 15.14
CA THR A 105 -10.15 14.39 14.95
C THR A 105 -11.04 15.61 14.71
N VAL A 106 -12.22 15.40 14.12
CA VAL A 106 -13.23 16.45 13.97
C VAL A 106 -13.89 16.67 15.33
N LYS A 107 -14.06 17.94 15.73
CA LYS A 107 -14.84 18.26 16.93
C LYS A 107 -16.32 18.03 16.63
N VAL A 108 -16.92 17.06 17.29
CA VAL A 108 -18.34 16.71 17.19
C VAL A 108 -19.00 16.87 18.56
N LEU A 109 -20.32 16.98 18.58
CA LEU A 109 -21.08 17.03 19.82
C LEU A 109 -20.96 15.69 20.57
N SER A 110 -20.92 15.77 21.89
CA SER A 110 -21.07 14.63 22.79
C SER A 110 -22.53 14.19 22.88
N GLY A 111 -22.79 12.99 23.41
CA GLY A 111 -24.15 12.51 23.64
C GLY A 111 -24.93 13.38 24.63
N ASP A 112 -24.28 13.93 25.65
CA ASP A 112 -24.91 14.87 26.58
C ASP A 112 -25.34 16.17 25.91
N GLU A 113 -24.51 16.73 25.03
CA GLU A 113 -24.86 17.94 24.26
C GLU A 113 -26.02 17.66 23.30
N VAL A 114 -26.02 16.52 22.61
CA VAL A 114 -27.13 16.10 21.75
C VAL A 114 -28.42 15.94 22.56
N ARG A 115 -28.37 15.23 23.71
CA ARG A 115 -29.53 15.09 24.61
C ARG A 115 -30.03 16.44 25.09
N ALA A 116 -29.15 17.36 25.48
CA ALA A 116 -29.54 18.69 25.94
C ALA A 116 -30.28 19.49 24.85
N ILE A 117 -29.78 19.45 23.61
CA ILE A 117 -30.40 20.13 22.46
C ILE A 117 -31.79 19.53 22.16
N ILE A 118 -31.90 18.21 22.08
CA ILE A 118 -33.16 17.54 21.73
C ILE A 118 -34.20 17.65 22.86
N ASN A 119 -33.78 17.56 24.12
CA ASN A 119 -34.69 17.75 25.25
C ASN A 119 -35.18 19.21 25.36
N ALA A 120 -34.36 20.19 24.95
CA ALA A 120 -34.76 21.60 24.89
C ALA A 120 -35.77 21.88 23.77
N ASP A 121 -35.71 21.15 22.66
CA ASP A 121 -36.71 21.21 21.57
C ASP A 121 -38.07 20.64 22.03
N GLY A 122 -38.07 19.69 22.95
CA GLY A 122 -39.27 19.15 23.60
C GLY A 122 -40.11 18.21 22.72
N ASN A 123 -39.62 17.83 21.53
CA ASN A 123 -40.32 16.92 20.64
C ASN A 123 -40.24 15.45 21.12
N PRO A 124 -41.38 14.82 21.50
CA PRO A 124 -41.40 13.48 22.09
C PRO A 124 -40.93 12.38 21.12
N THR A 125 -41.00 12.61 19.80
CA THR A 125 -40.52 11.66 18.81
C THR A 125 -39.00 11.55 18.81
N PHE A 126 -38.29 12.68 18.94
CA PHE A 126 -36.82 12.68 18.96
C PHE A 126 -36.27 12.27 20.32
N THR A 127 -36.92 12.67 21.42
CA THR A 127 -36.47 12.28 22.76
C THR A 127 -36.56 10.76 22.99
N ALA A 128 -37.54 10.09 22.38
CA ALA A 128 -37.68 8.63 22.46
C ALA A 128 -36.57 7.85 21.72
N LEU A 129 -35.85 8.48 20.79
CA LEU A 129 -34.76 7.86 20.03
C LEU A 129 -33.39 7.99 20.73
N LEU A 130 -33.26 8.88 21.71
CA LEU A 130 -32.00 9.13 22.41
C LEU A 130 -31.59 7.92 23.24
N GLY A 131 -30.32 7.53 23.10
CA GLY A 131 -29.70 6.59 24.02
C GLY A 131 -29.09 7.27 25.25
N THR A 132 -28.57 6.45 26.16
CA THR A 132 -27.92 6.90 27.41
C THR A 132 -26.39 6.91 27.32
N ALA A 133 -25.82 6.48 26.20
CA ALA A 133 -24.37 6.41 26.02
C ALA A 133 -23.76 7.78 25.67
N ASN A 134 -22.42 7.82 25.67
CA ASN A 134 -21.60 8.95 25.22
C ASN A 134 -20.43 8.38 24.41
N THR A 135 -20.74 7.79 23.26
CA THR A 135 -19.76 7.08 22.44
C THR A 135 -19.01 8.03 21.52
N ASP A 136 -17.69 8.09 21.67
CA ASP A 136 -16.80 8.76 20.72
C ASP A 136 -16.50 7.81 19.55
N TRP A 137 -17.31 7.90 18.51
CA TRP A 137 -17.19 7.04 17.34
C TRP A 137 -15.86 7.17 16.60
N GLN A 138 -15.22 8.35 16.61
CA GLN A 138 -13.92 8.53 15.98
C GLN A 138 -12.84 7.74 16.73
N LYS A 139 -12.90 7.73 18.07
CA LYS A 139 -12.03 6.88 18.89
C LYS A 139 -12.28 5.39 18.66
N GLU A 140 -13.51 5.00 18.36
CA GLU A 140 -13.87 3.60 18.14
C GLU A 140 -13.47 3.04 16.77
N ILE A 141 -13.22 3.88 15.77
CA ILE A 141 -12.77 3.42 14.44
C ILE A 141 -11.25 3.46 14.27
N TYR A 142 -10.54 4.28 15.05
CA TYR A 142 -9.10 4.43 14.92
C TYR A 142 -8.34 3.56 15.92
N ARG A 143 -7.11 3.20 15.56
CA ARG A 143 -6.14 2.50 16.41
C ARG A 143 -4.73 3.06 16.17
N PRO A 144 -3.81 2.92 17.14
CA PRO A 144 -2.39 3.02 16.84
C PRO A 144 -2.02 1.99 15.76
N ALA A 145 -1.44 2.48 14.67
CA ALA A 145 -0.90 1.68 13.59
C ALA A 145 0.55 1.32 13.91
N ILE A 146 0.92 0.04 13.82
CA ILE A 146 2.30 -0.40 13.98
C ILE A 146 2.71 -1.09 12.69
N GLY A 147 3.93 -0.82 12.24
CA GLY A 147 4.51 -1.48 11.08
C GLY A 147 5.94 -1.91 11.34
N TRP A 148 6.33 -3.03 10.75
CA TRP A 148 7.71 -3.48 10.71
C TRP A 148 8.10 -3.95 9.30
N ASP A 149 9.31 -3.61 8.89
CA ASP A 149 9.95 -4.08 7.66
C ASP A 149 11.26 -4.77 8.02
N ASN A 150 11.40 -6.05 7.70
CA ASN A 150 12.62 -6.81 7.93
C ASN A 150 13.19 -7.25 6.58
N ASN A 151 14.46 -6.94 6.33
CA ASN A 151 15.16 -7.32 5.12
C ASN A 151 16.47 -8.03 5.47
N ILE A 152 16.67 -9.21 4.89
CA ILE A 152 17.91 -9.97 4.95
C ILE A 152 18.44 -10.06 3.52
N SER A 153 19.74 -9.79 3.34
CA SER A 153 20.39 -10.01 2.05
C SER A 153 21.81 -10.55 2.20
N ALA A 154 22.23 -11.28 1.18
CA ALA A 154 23.58 -11.78 1.03
C ALA A 154 24.11 -11.38 -0.35
N SER A 155 25.33 -10.87 -0.42
CA SER A 155 25.99 -10.50 -1.67
C SER A 155 27.47 -10.86 -1.65
N GLY A 156 28.01 -11.35 -2.75
CA GLY A 156 29.42 -11.70 -2.88
C GLY A 156 29.65 -12.54 -4.12
N ALA A 157 30.69 -13.38 -4.11
CA ALA A 157 30.91 -14.36 -5.18
C ALA A 157 31.06 -15.79 -4.65
N VAL A 158 30.38 -16.75 -5.29
CA VAL A 158 30.55 -18.20 -5.07
C VAL A 158 31.17 -18.79 -6.32
N LYS A 159 32.34 -19.45 -6.20
CA LYS A 159 33.07 -20.04 -7.35
C LYS A 159 33.22 -19.04 -8.52
N ASN A 160 33.61 -17.80 -8.21
CA ASN A 160 33.71 -16.66 -9.15
C ASN A 160 32.41 -16.17 -9.80
N ILE A 161 31.24 -16.68 -9.40
CA ILE A 161 29.94 -16.18 -9.82
C ILE A 161 29.48 -15.11 -8.81
N PRO A 162 29.46 -13.82 -9.18
CA PRO A 162 28.87 -12.78 -8.36
C PRO A 162 27.37 -13.03 -8.22
N PHE A 163 26.87 -12.93 -6.99
CA PHE A 163 25.46 -13.09 -6.67
C PHE A 163 25.01 -12.03 -5.67
N ARG A 164 23.71 -11.74 -5.70
CA ARG A 164 22.98 -11.11 -4.60
C ARG A 164 21.64 -11.81 -4.42
N ALA A 165 21.34 -12.20 -3.19
CA ALA A 165 20.04 -12.73 -2.81
C ALA A 165 19.45 -11.89 -1.68
N SER A 166 18.15 -11.64 -1.69
CA SER A 166 17.46 -10.97 -0.60
C SER A 166 16.08 -11.57 -0.34
N ILE A 167 15.66 -11.47 0.91
CA ILE A 167 14.30 -11.73 1.35
C ILE A 167 13.88 -10.55 2.21
N GLY A 168 12.65 -10.09 2.04
CA GLY A 168 12.08 -9.06 2.90
C GLY A 168 10.63 -9.31 3.23
N TYR A 169 10.25 -8.95 4.45
CA TYR A 169 8.90 -9.06 4.97
C TYR A 169 8.47 -7.76 5.63
N LEU A 170 7.45 -7.14 5.06
CA LEU A 170 6.77 -5.94 5.56
C LEU A 170 5.38 -6.32 6.05
N ASN A 171 5.03 -5.87 7.26
CA ASN A 171 3.67 -5.86 7.77
C ASN A 171 3.38 -4.46 8.32
N GLN A 172 2.32 -3.83 7.83
CA GLN A 172 1.96 -2.47 8.21
C GLN A 172 0.45 -2.42 8.47
N ASP A 173 0.09 -2.13 9.71
CA ASP A 173 -1.29 -1.80 10.05
C ASP A 173 -1.62 -0.36 9.64
N GLY A 174 -2.87 -0.13 9.23
CA GLY A 174 -3.42 1.21 9.08
C GLY A 174 -4.04 1.74 10.37
N ILE A 175 -4.18 3.08 10.44
CA ILE A 175 -4.77 3.78 11.59
C ILE A 175 -6.28 3.49 11.67
N LEU A 176 -6.96 3.34 10.53
CA LEU A 176 -8.33 2.85 10.50
C LEU A 176 -8.32 1.36 10.85
N LYS A 177 -9.11 0.96 11.86
CA LYS A 177 -9.20 -0.45 12.27
C LYS A 177 -9.55 -1.33 11.06
N THR A 178 -9.07 -2.57 11.09
CA THR A 178 -9.10 -3.58 9.99
C THR A 178 -8.14 -3.35 8.84
N ASP A 179 -7.64 -2.13 8.60
CA ASP A 179 -6.72 -1.87 7.49
C ASP A 179 -5.34 -2.51 7.74
N ASN A 180 -4.84 -3.30 6.78
CA ASN A 180 -3.56 -3.99 6.90
C ASN A 180 -2.93 -4.29 5.53
N PHE A 181 -1.63 -4.01 5.40
CA PHE A 181 -0.81 -4.33 4.23
C PHE A 181 0.33 -5.27 4.63
N LYS A 182 0.48 -6.38 3.92
CA LYS A 182 1.57 -7.34 4.09
C LYS A 182 2.27 -7.59 2.77
N ARG A 183 3.59 -7.71 2.81
CA ARG A 183 4.39 -8.00 1.63
C ARG A 183 5.58 -8.88 1.96
N LEU A 184 5.68 -10.01 1.27
CA LEU A 184 6.86 -10.85 1.21
C LEU A 184 7.53 -10.67 -0.15
N THR A 185 8.81 -10.36 -0.17
CA THR A 185 9.62 -10.24 -1.40
C THR A 185 10.80 -11.17 -1.35
N GLY A 186 11.15 -11.78 -2.48
CA GLY A 186 12.42 -12.46 -2.70
C GLY A 186 13.08 -11.93 -3.96
N SER A 187 14.39 -11.74 -3.92
CA SER A 187 15.17 -11.41 -5.12
C SER A 187 16.43 -12.26 -5.22
N LEU A 188 16.80 -12.58 -6.46
CA LEU A 188 18.04 -13.23 -6.82
C LEU A 188 18.63 -12.54 -8.03
N ASN A 189 19.89 -12.17 -7.95
CA ASN A 189 20.68 -11.62 -9.05
C ASN A 189 21.96 -12.44 -9.18
N LEU A 190 22.26 -12.92 -10.39
CA LEU A 190 23.47 -13.67 -10.73
C LEU A 190 24.15 -13.01 -11.93
N SER A 191 25.46 -12.83 -11.86
CA SER A 191 26.25 -12.23 -12.94
C SER A 191 27.45 -13.10 -13.38
N PRO A 192 27.25 -14.38 -13.77
CA PRO A 192 28.36 -15.24 -14.16
C PRO A 192 29.05 -14.74 -15.44
N LYS A 193 30.34 -15.06 -15.52
CA LYS A 193 31.15 -14.87 -16.71
C LYS A 193 31.65 -16.20 -17.23
N PHE A 194 31.59 -16.38 -18.54
CA PHE A 194 32.04 -17.57 -19.27
C PHE A 194 33.03 -17.17 -20.37
N LEU A 195 33.66 -18.17 -20.98
CA LEU A 195 34.56 -18.00 -22.13
C LEU A 195 35.68 -16.97 -21.86
N ASN A 196 36.38 -17.09 -20.72
CA ASN A 196 37.43 -16.16 -20.31
C ASN A 196 36.97 -14.68 -20.33
N ASP A 197 35.83 -14.40 -19.69
CA ASP A 197 35.21 -13.08 -19.61
C ASP A 197 34.62 -12.53 -20.94
N HIS A 198 34.53 -13.35 -22.00
CA HIS A 198 33.89 -12.92 -23.26
C HIS A 198 32.38 -13.01 -23.24
N LEU A 199 31.79 -13.91 -22.45
CA LEU A 199 30.35 -13.98 -22.28
C LEU A 199 29.99 -13.60 -20.85
N SER A 200 29.34 -12.45 -20.70
CA SER A 200 28.76 -12.03 -19.43
C SER A 200 27.26 -12.28 -19.48
N VAL A 201 26.73 -12.95 -18.45
CA VAL A 201 25.29 -13.21 -18.31
C VAL A 201 24.82 -12.52 -17.06
N ASN A 202 23.75 -11.73 -17.15
CA ASN A 202 23.08 -11.15 -15.99
C ASN A 202 21.68 -11.74 -15.91
N LEU A 203 21.43 -12.53 -14.88
CA LEU A 203 20.12 -13.06 -14.53
C LEU A 203 19.61 -12.29 -13.32
N ALA A 204 18.41 -11.72 -13.38
CA ALA A 204 17.71 -11.28 -12.18
C ALA A 204 16.29 -11.86 -12.13
N VAL A 205 15.89 -12.29 -10.94
CA VAL A 205 14.58 -12.85 -10.65
C VAL A 205 14.06 -12.18 -9.38
N LYS A 206 12.83 -11.71 -9.42
CA LYS A 206 12.14 -11.09 -8.29
C LYS A 206 10.76 -11.69 -8.16
N ALA A 207 10.45 -12.14 -6.96
CA ALA A 207 9.13 -12.65 -6.61
C ALA A 207 8.55 -11.80 -5.47
N SER A 208 7.25 -11.55 -5.51
CA SER A 208 6.54 -10.89 -4.43
C SER A 208 5.17 -11.51 -4.19
N ASN A 209 4.79 -11.66 -2.93
CA ASN A 209 3.42 -11.89 -2.50
C ASN A 209 2.98 -10.69 -1.66
N THR A 210 1.94 -10.01 -2.11
CA THR A 210 1.33 -8.88 -1.41
C THR A 210 -0.07 -9.27 -0.98
N LYS A 211 -0.40 -9.06 0.29
CA LYS A 211 -1.74 -9.23 0.83
C LYS A 211 -2.23 -7.90 1.34
N ASN A 212 -3.44 -7.53 0.97
CA ASN A 212 -4.05 -6.30 1.44
C ASN A 212 -5.42 -6.58 2.05
N ASN A 213 -5.75 -5.86 3.11
CA ASN A 213 -7.10 -5.77 3.64
C ASN A 213 -7.45 -4.29 3.72
N TRP A 214 -8.39 -3.83 2.90
CA TRP A 214 -8.81 -2.43 2.90
C TRP A 214 -9.97 -2.23 3.86
N ALA A 215 -9.76 -1.37 4.85
CA ALA A 215 -10.84 -0.95 5.73
C ALA A 215 -11.94 -0.18 4.98
N ASN A 216 -13.17 -0.26 5.51
CA ASN A 216 -14.29 0.50 4.97
C ASN A 216 -14.17 1.99 5.31
N GLN A 217 -13.70 2.79 4.35
CA GLN A 217 -13.55 4.24 4.56
C GLN A 217 -14.88 4.97 4.84
N GLY A 218 -16.03 4.37 4.50
CA GLY A 218 -17.35 4.89 4.90
C GLY A 218 -17.55 4.97 6.42
N ALA A 219 -16.77 4.21 7.20
CA ALA A 219 -16.73 4.31 8.65
C ALA A 219 -16.25 5.68 9.15
N ILE A 220 -15.36 6.36 8.40
CA ILE A 220 -14.84 7.69 8.77
C ILE A 220 -15.97 8.72 8.71
N GLY A 221 -16.71 8.75 7.60
CA GLY A 221 -17.87 9.64 7.46
C GLY A 221 -18.96 9.31 8.49
N SER A 222 -19.26 8.01 8.66
CA SER A 222 -20.25 7.58 9.63
C SER A 222 -19.86 7.94 11.06
N ALA A 223 -18.58 7.85 11.45
CA ALA A 223 -18.14 8.21 12.80
C ALA A 223 -18.29 9.70 13.14
N ILE A 224 -18.41 10.58 12.14
CA ILE A 224 -18.64 12.01 12.36
C ILE A 224 -20.14 12.29 12.57
N SER A 225 -21.01 11.55 11.89
CA SER A 225 -22.45 11.82 11.86
C SER A 225 -23.32 10.86 12.67
N PHE A 226 -22.78 9.72 13.10
CA PHE A 226 -23.54 8.74 13.87
C PHE A 226 -23.84 9.26 15.28
N ASP A 227 -25.03 8.91 15.78
CA ASP A 227 -25.53 9.40 17.05
C ASP A 227 -24.61 9.00 18.23
N PRO A 228 -23.98 9.96 18.92
CA PRO A 228 -23.09 9.68 20.06
C PRO A 228 -23.84 9.18 21.30
N THR A 229 -25.18 9.23 21.32
CA THR A 229 -25.99 8.73 22.43
C THR A 229 -26.18 7.22 22.41
N GLN A 230 -25.82 6.55 21.32
CA GLN A 230 -26.02 5.11 21.11
C GLN A 230 -24.78 4.29 21.50
N THR A 231 -25.00 3.04 21.91
CA THR A 231 -23.92 2.08 22.20
C THR A 231 -23.37 1.45 20.93
N ILE A 232 -22.12 0.97 20.97
CA ILE A 232 -21.51 0.23 19.83
C ILE A 232 -22.30 -1.05 19.51
N ARG A 233 -22.71 -1.77 20.55
CA ARG A 233 -23.41 -3.05 20.47
C ARG A 233 -24.86 -2.90 20.94
N SER A 234 -25.75 -3.71 20.36
CA SER A 234 -27.16 -3.85 20.74
C SER A 234 -27.41 -5.25 21.32
N SER A 235 -28.37 -5.35 22.24
CA SER A 235 -28.80 -6.63 22.85
C SER A 235 -29.61 -7.53 21.91
N SER A 236 -30.06 -7.01 20.77
CA SER A 236 -30.95 -7.72 19.84
C SER A 236 -30.29 -8.87 19.06
N GLY A 237 -28.94 -8.92 19.01
CA GLY A 237 -28.18 -9.91 18.23
C GLY A 237 -28.26 -9.75 16.70
N LYS A 238 -29.19 -8.93 16.19
CA LYS A 238 -29.29 -8.59 14.76
C LYS A 238 -28.06 -7.81 14.28
N PHE A 239 -27.76 -7.93 12.98
CA PHE A 239 -26.61 -7.27 12.34
C PHE A 239 -25.31 -7.49 13.12
N GLY A 240 -25.03 -8.73 13.55
CA GLY A 240 -23.84 -9.07 14.33
C GLY A 240 -23.80 -8.46 15.74
N GLY A 241 -24.94 -8.03 16.26
CA GLY A 241 -25.07 -7.41 17.58
C GLY A 241 -24.58 -5.96 17.63
N TYR A 242 -24.41 -5.28 16.49
CA TYR A 242 -24.14 -3.85 16.47
C TYR A 242 -25.45 -3.06 16.55
N PHE A 243 -25.40 -1.88 17.18
CA PHE A 243 -26.55 -0.97 17.13
C PHE A 243 -26.71 -0.44 15.70
N GLU A 244 -27.90 -0.54 15.13
CA GLU A 244 -28.26 -0.01 13.82
C GLU A 244 -29.64 0.64 13.92
N TRP A 245 -29.90 1.63 13.06
CA TRP A 245 -31.22 2.26 12.97
C TRP A 245 -32.18 1.39 12.17
N LEU A 246 -33.23 0.89 12.82
CA LEU A 246 -34.17 -0.07 12.25
C LEU A 246 -35.56 0.53 12.08
N ASP A 247 -36.25 0.14 11.02
CA ASP A 247 -37.64 0.50 10.79
C ASP A 247 -38.61 -0.36 11.62
N ALA A 248 -39.92 -0.15 11.44
CA ALA A 248 -40.95 -0.91 12.14
C ALA A 248 -40.95 -2.42 11.80
N ASN A 249 -40.39 -2.81 10.65
CA ASN A 249 -40.23 -4.21 10.25
C ASN A 249 -38.92 -4.82 10.78
N ASN A 250 -38.15 -4.04 11.55
CA ASN A 250 -36.87 -4.45 12.13
C ASN A 250 -35.80 -4.70 11.05
N ASP A 251 -35.91 -3.97 9.93
CA ASP A 251 -34.99 -3.89 8.81
C ASP A 251 -34.19 -2.58 8.85
N LEU A 252 -33.07 -2.53 8.13
CA LEU A 252 -32.19 -1.37 8.10
C LEU A 252 -32.85 -0.16 7.43
N ILE A 253 -32.84 0.99 8.09
CA ILE A 253 -33.26 2.26 7.46
C ILE A 253 -32.23 2.65 6.40
N GLY A 254 -32.65 2.71 5.13
CA GLY A 254 -31.75 2.90 3.99
C GLY A 254 -31.03 4.26 3.92
N LEU A 255 -31.64 5.31 4.48
CA LEU A 255 -31.06 6.67 4.54
C LEU A 255 -30.38 6.98 5.89
N ALA A 256 -30.43 6.05 6.85
CA ALA A 256 -29.78 6.25 8.13
C ALA A 256 -28.27 5.97 8.02
N THR A 257 -27.50 6.71 8.81
CA THR A 257 -26.07 6.42 8.99
C THR A 257 -25.90 5.02 9.56
N ARG A 258 -24.90 4.29 9.09
CA ARG A 258 -24.56 2.94 9.56
C ARG A 258 -23.59 3.00 10.73
N ASN A 259 -23.60 1.96 11.56
CA ASN A 259 -22.66 1.88 12.68
C ASN A 259 -21.22 1.85 12.15
N PRO A 260 -20.37 2.83 12.52
CA PRO A 260 -19.05 2.95 11.94
C PRO A 260 -18.13 1.77 12.32
N VAL A 261 -18.33 1.14 13.47
CA VAL A 261 -17.58 -0.05 13.88
C VAL A 261 -18.07 -1.28 13.11
N ALA A 262 -19.39 -1.42 12.91
CA ALA A 262 -19.94 -2.51 12.11
C ALA A 262 -19.43 -2.45 10.65
N LEU A 263 -19.36 -1.25 10.06
CA LEU A 263 -18.82 -1.05 8.71
C LEU A 263 -17.38 -1.57 8.55
N LEU A 264 -16.58 -1.54 9.62
CA LEU A 264 -15.22 -2.07 9.63
C LEU A 264 -15.23 -3.59 9.86
N ASP A 265 -15.86 -4.04 10.94
CA ASP A 265 -15.77 -5.44 11.37
C ASP A 265 -16.53 -6.41 10.46
N GLN A 266 -17.57 -5.94 9.77
CA GLN A 266 -18.41 -6.77 8.89
C GLN A 266 -17.99 -6.72 7.42
N ARG A 267 -17.02 -5.87 7.06
CA ARG A 267 -16.52 -5.82 5.69
C ARG A 267 -15.28 -6.69 5.55
N ASP A 268 -15.36 -7.69 4.68
CA ASP A 268 -14.19 -8.42 4.21
C ASP A 268 -13.81 -7.90 2.82
N ASN A 269 -12.66 -7.21 2.72
CA ASN A 269 -12.13 -6.71 1.47
C ASN A 269 -10.64 -7.03 1.39
N LYS A 270 -10.35 -8.31 1.11
CA LYS A 270 -9.00 -8.83 1.02
C LYS A 270 -8.56 -9.05 -0.42
N SER A 271 -7.29 -8.79 -0.68
CA SER A 271 -6.62 -9.14 -1.93
C SER A 271 -5.31 -9.88 -1.65
N SER A 272 -4.96 -10.79 -2.55
CA SER A 272 -3.65 -11.44 -2.58
C SER A 272 -3.10 -11.38 -4.00
N VAL A 273 -1.95 -10.76 -4.16
CA VAL A 273 -1.28 -10.55 -5.43
C VAL A 273 0.06 -11.25 -5.43
N ASN A 274 0.26 -12.15 -6.39
CA ASN A 274 1.53 -12.79 -6.66
C ASN A 274 2.15 -12.19 -7.91
N ARG A 275 3.45 -11.90 -7.86
CA ARG A 275 4.19 -11.37 -9.01
C ARG A 275 5.55 -12.03 -9.11
N LEU A 276 5.93 -12.40 -10.33
CA LEU A 276 7.26 -12.88 -10.69
C LEU A 276 7.76 -12.02 -11.85
N VAL A 277 8.95 -11.45 -11.72
CA VAL A 277 9.64 -10.71 -12.79
C VAL A 277 11.01 -11.35 -12.96
N GLY A 278 11.34 -11.75 -14.18
CA GLY A 278 12.63 -12.31 -14.53
C GLY A 278 13.23 -11.59 -15.73
N ASN A 279 14.54 -11.40 -15.74
CA ASN A 279 15.29 -10.88 -16.87
C ASN A 279 16.60 -11.65 -17.05
N ILE A 280 16.97 -11.85 -18.31
CA ILE A 280 18.26 -12.43 -18.71
C ILE A 280 18.87 -11.48 -19.74
N GLN A 281 20.08 -11.00 -19.46
CA GLN A 281 20.89 -10.22 -20.38
C GLN A 281 22.16 -10.99 -20.71
N LEU A 282 22.53 -11.00 -21.99
CA LEU A 282 23.72 -11.68 -22.51
C LEU A 282 24.59 -10.64 -23.22
N ASP A 283 25.81 -10.45 -22.74
CA ASP A 283 26.79 -9.54 -23.35
C ASP A 283 27.98 -10.38 -23.85
N TYR A 284 28.23 -10.36 -25.16
CA TYR A 284 29.33 -11.10 -25.79
C TYR A 284 30.37 -10.14 -26.38
N LYS A 285 31.64 -10.29 -25.98
CA LYS A 285 32.77 -9.54 -26.52
C LYS A 285 33.33 -10.26 -27.74
N LEU A 286 33.18 -9.66 -28.92
CA LEU A 286 33.76 -10.16 -30.16
C LEU A 286 35.26 -9.90 -30.19
N HIS A 287 36.02 -10.92 -30.56
CA HIS A 287 37.48 -10.90 -30.59
C HIS A 287 38.10 -10.00 -31.69
N TRP A 288 37.30 -9.53 -32.65
CA TRP A 288 37.80 -9.03 -33.95
C TRP A 288 37.46 -7.56 -34.24
N PHE A 289 37.03 -6.79 -33.24
CA PHE A 289 36.87 -5.34 -33.35
C PHE A 289 37.62 -4.68 -32.17
N PRO A 290 38.37 -3.59 -32.42
CA PRO A 290 39.08 -2.84 -31.37
C PRO A 290 38.12 -2.23 -30.33
#